data_AF-A0A7G9FHR6-F1
#
_entry.id   AF-A0A7G9FHR6-F1
#
_cell.length_a   1.000
_cell.length_b   1.000
_cell.length_c   1.000
_cell.angle_alpha   90.00
_cell.angle_beta   90.00
_cell.angle_gamma   90.00
#
_symmetry.space_group_name_H-M   'P 1'
#
loop_
_entity.id
_entity.type
_entity.pdbx_description
1 polymer ?
#
loop_
_entity_poly.entity_id
_entity_poly.type
_entity_poly.pdbx_seq_one_letter_code
_entity_poly.pdbx_strand_id
1 'polypeptide(L)' 'MALYYELPIFKDVYKMTLRIFELTAHFCREYKFTLGQDLKRDCILPVRNIYRANK' A
#
# COMPACT_ATOMS: atom_id res chain seq x y z
N MET A 1 -17.20 12.98 12.58
CA MET A 1 -16.36 11.86 12.12
C MET A 1 -15.06 12.44 11.58
N ALA A 2 -13.94 12.20 12.26
CA ALA A 2 -12.63 12.69 11.83
C ALA A 2 -12.35 12.19 10.41
N LEU A 3 -11.93 13.09 9.52
CA LEU A 3 -11.57 12.72 8.16
C LEU A 3 -10.43 11.71 8.28
N TYR A 4 -10.60 10.52 7.70
CA TYR A 4 -9.59 9.45 7.66
C TYR A 4 -8.21 9.93 7.14
N TYR A 5 -8.17 11.07 6.45
CA TYR A 5 -6.98 11.80 6.03
C TYR A 5 -6.16 12.44 7.17
N GLU A 6 -6.75 12.64 8.35
CA GLU A 6 -6.08 13.25 9.51
C GLU A 6 -5.33 12.23 10.36
N LEU A 7 -5.54 10.92 10.13
CA LEU A 7 -4.78 9.90 10.84
C LEU A 7 -3.34 9.84 10.29
N PRO A 8 -2.32 10.12 11.12
CA PRO A 8 -0.92 10.02 10.68
C PRO A 8 -0.59 8.63 10.16
N ILE A 9 -1.19 7.60 10.77
CA ILE A 9 -1.04 6.19 10.38
C ILE A 9 -1.52 5.94 8.94
N PHE A 10 -2.67 6.50 8.54
CA PHE A 10 -3.17 6.32 7.18
C PHE A 10 -2.22 6.94 6.14
N LYS A 11 -1.71 8.14 6.44
CA LYS A 11 -0.74 8.84 5.60
C LYS A 11 0.56 8.05 5.45
N ASP A 12 1.06 7.46 6.52
CA ASP A 12 2.32 6.70 6.50
C ASP A 12 2.16 5.36 5.76
N VAL A 13 1.06 4.65 5.97
CA VAL A 13 0.76 3.42 5.22
C VAL A 13 0.57 3.71 3.72
N TYR A 14 -0.08 4.82 3.38
CA TYR A 14 -0.23 5.24 1.98
C TYR A 14 1.12 5.56 1.33
N LYS A 15 1.99 6.32 2.01
CA LYS A 15 3.36 6.60 1.53
C LYS A 15 4.18 5.31 1.36
N MET A 16 4.08 4.37 2.30
CA MET A 16 4.74 3.07 2.20
C MET A 16 4.25 2.30 0.97
N THR A 17 2.94 2.29 0.72
CA THR A 17 2.34 1.64 -0.45
C THR A 17 2.89 2.25 -1.74
N LEU A 18 2.96 3.58 -1.84
CA LEU A 18 3.54 4.25 -3.02
C LEU A 18 5.00 3.85 -3.27
N ARG A 19 5.83 3.83 -2.22
CA ARG A 19 7.24 3.38 -2.34
C ARG A 19 7.35 1.95 -2.84
N ILE A 20 6.45 1.06 -2.43
CA ILE A 20 6.46 -0.34 -2.88
C ILE A 20 6.05 -0.44 -4.34
N PHE A 21 5.13 0.41 -4.79
CA PHE A 21 4.78 0.50 -6.22
C PHE A 21 5.94 1.01 -7.08
N GLU A 22 6.68 2.01 -6.59
CA GLU A 22 7.90 2.52 -7.24
C GLU A 22 8.99 1.44 -7.27
N LEU A 23 9.27 0.78 -6.14
CA LEU A 23 10.27 -0.28 -6.04
C LEU A 23 9.99 -1.43 -7.02
N THR A 24 8.75 -1.92 -7.04
CA THR A 24 8.33 -3.03 -7.91
C THR A 24 8.26 -2.64 -9.39
N ALA A 25 8.26 -1.34 -9.73
CA ALA A 25 8.33 -0.89 -11.11
C ALA A 25 9.68 -1.25 -11.76
N HIS A 26 10.75 -1.27 -10.96
CA HIS A 26 12.13 -1.55 -11.39
C HIS A 26 12.51 -3.04 -11.38
N PHE A 27 11.57 -3.93 -11.02
CA PHE A 27 11.85 -5.37 -11.00
C PHE A 27 12.04 -5.93 -12.41
N CYS A 28 12.95 -6.90 -12.54
CA CYS A 28 13.06 -7.73 -13.73
C CYS A 28 11.73 -8.44 -14.02
N ARG A 29 11.47 -8.74 -15.30
CA ARG A 29 10.17 -9.26 -15.77
C ARG A 29 9.64 -10.43 -14.94
N GLU A 30 10.49 -11.39 -14.62
CA GLU A 30 10.14 -12.60 -13.85
C GLU A 30 9.64 -12.26 -12.44
N TYR A 31 10.35 -11.38 -11.73
CA TYR A 31 9.97 -10.93 -10.39
C TYR A 31 8.81 -9.94 -10.40
N LYS A 32 8.63 -9.18 -11.49
CA LYS A 32 7.58 -8.16 -11.59
C LYS A 32 6.17 -8.75 -11.59
N PHE A 33 6.00 -9.91 -12.21
CA PHE A 33 4.70 -10.59 -12.32
C PHE A 33 4.45 -11.65 -11.25
N THR A 34 5.46 -11.98 -10.45
CA THR A 34 5.35 -12.88 -9.29
C THR A 34 5.40 -12.05 -8.01
N LEU A 35 6.58 -11.89 -7.43
CA LEU A 35 6.84 -11.16 -6.19
C LEU A 35 6.30 -9.72 -6.22
N GLY A 36 6.47 -9.00 -7.32
CA GLY A 36 6.01 -7.62 -7.46
C GLY A 36 4.49 -7.47 -7.44
N GLN A 37 3.76 -8.48 -7.92
CA GLN A 37 2.29 -8.49 -7.85
C GLN A 37 1.82 -8.81 -6.42
N ASP A 38 2.44 -9.78 -5.77
CA ASP A 38 2.11 -10.15 -4.39
C ASP A 38 2.38 -8.99 -3.42
N LEU A 39 3.54 -8.34 -3.54
CA LEU A 39 3.89 -7.16 -2.75
C LEU A 39 2.85 -6.04 -2.91
N LYS A 40 2.40 -5.75 -4.14
CA LYS A 40 1.38 -4.72 -4.38
C LYS A 40 0.05 -5.09 -3.74
N ARG A 41 -0.37 -6.35 -3.84
CA ARG A 41 -1.62 -6.84 -3.26
C ARG A 41 -1.59 -6.74 -1.73
N ASP A 42 -0.51 -7.20 -1.11
CA ASP A 42 -0.37 -7.23 0.33
C ASP A 42 -0.30 -5.83 0.94
N CYS A 43 0.29 -4.87 0.23
CA CYS A 43 0.40 -3.50 0.71
C CYS A 43 -0.91 -2.70 0.64
N ILE A 44 -1.87 -3.12 -0.21
CA ILE A 44 -3.20 -2.51 -0.27
C ILE A 44 -4.08 -2.98 0.90
N LEU A 45 -3.87 -4.18 1.43
CA LEU A 45 -4.63 -4.72 2.57
C LEU A 45 -4.64 -3.81 3.81
N PRO A 46 -3.49 -3.31 4.32
CA PRO A 46 -3.48 -2.44 5.49
C PRO A 46 -4.19 -1.10 5.22
N VAL A 47 -4.07 -0.53 4.01
CA VAL A 47 -4.82 0.69 3.63
C VAL A 47 -6.33 0.46 3.75
N ARG A 48 -6.82 -0.67 3.22
CA ARG A 48 -8.24 -1.05 3.30
C ARG A 48 -8.68 -1.33 4.73
N ASN A 49 -7.85 -1.98 5.54
CA ASN A 49 -8.17 -2.31 6.92
C ASN A 49 -8.27 -1.05 7.79
N ILE A 50 -7.33 -0.10 7.63
CA ILE A 50 -7.37 1.20 8.32
C ILE A 50 -8.62 1.98 7.90
N TYR A 51 -8.92 2.01 6.60
CA TYR A 51 -10.14 2.66 6.11
C TYR A 51 -11.41 2.03 6.72
N ARG A 52 -11.50 0.70 6.76
CA ARG A 52 -12.65 -0.01 7.35
C ARG A 52 -12.76 0.18 8.87
N ALA A 53 -11.63 0.26 9.58
CA ALA A 53 -11.61 0.45 11.02
C ALA A 53 -12.00 1.88 11.45
N ASN A 54 -11.83 2.86 10.56
CA ASN A 54 -12.20 4.26 10.80
C ASN A 54 -13.58 4.66 10.23
N LYS A 55 -14.27 3.72 9.57
CA LYS A 55 -15.66 3.90 9.13
C LYS A 55 -16.60 3.73 10.30
#